data_AF-A0A3S3QDW0-F1
#
_entry.id   AF-A0A3S3QDW0-F1
#
_cell.length_a   1.000
_cell.length_b   1.000
_cell.length_c   1.000
_cell.angle_alpha   90.00
_cell.angle_beta   90.00
_cell.angle_gamma   90.00
#
_symmetry.space_group_name_H-M   'P 1'
#
loop_
_entity.id
_entity.type
_entity.pdbx_description
1 polymer ?
#
loop_
_entity_poly.entity_id
_entity_poly.type
_entity_poly.pdbx_seq_one_letter_code
_entity_poly.pdbx_strand_id
1 'polypeptide(L)'
;MPPENKGQVLAILNREQATVDHLFALVQSLITTTWKQTPVWGCILIGGKSTRMGRPKHLIREKDKTWLEHAVKTLAPKVDQVVLSGSGEIPASLTALPRIPDAPGLAGPLAGILSVMRWQRGVSWLVMACDQPDVQPESLDWLLAQRQPGIRAVLPDLLGDGHLEPLLAWYDFRCRPQLETIAASGSLRISQLAHQIGVRHLQPPERLHSSWRNVNTPDQVTRKNKRACRKLESPC
;
A
#
# COMPACT_ATOMS: atom_id res chain seq x y z
N MET A 1 11.48 -6.49 -43.65
CA MET A 1 10.95 -7.29 -42.53
C MET A 1 11.90 -7.20 -41.35
N PRO A 2 11.42 -7.09 -40.12
CA PRO A 2 12.27 -7.23 -38.94
C PRO A 2 12.89 -8.64 -38.92
N PRO A 3 14.17 -8.80 -38.52
CA PRO A 3 14.84 -10.10 -38.49
C PRO A 3 14.20 -11.03 -37.44
N GLU A 4 14.15 -12.33 -37.76
CA GLU A 4 13.34 -13.37 -37.09
C GLU A 4 13.68 -13.62 -35.60
N ASN A 5 14.76 -13.04 -35.08
CA ASN A 5 15.24 -13.23 -33.70
C ASN A 5 15.16 -11.97 -32.82
N LYS A 6 14.35 -10.98 -33.19
CA LYS A 6 14.06 -9.85 -32.28
C LYS A 6 12.84 -10.20 -31.43
N GLY A 7 12.87 -9.81 -30.16
CA GLY A 7 11.67 -9.80 -29.32
C GLY A 7 10.54 -8.97 -29.94
N GLN A 8 9.45 -8.76 -29.21
CA GLN A 8 8.28 -8.06 -29.73
C GLN A 8 8.63 -6.75 -30.45
N VAL A 9 8.33 -6.67 -31.75
CA VAL A 9 8.54 -5.46 -32.56
C VAL A 9 7.43 -4.47 -32.23
N LEU A 10 7.79 -3.34 -31.64
CA LEU A 10 6.84 -2.34 -31.14
C LEU A 10 6.48 -1.27 -32.20
N ALA A 11 7.39 -1.01 -33.13
CA ALA A 11 7.17 -0.12 -34.28
C ALA A 11 8.22 -0.39 -35.38
N ILE A 12 7.84 -0.15 -36.64
CA ILE A 12 8.76 -0.11 -37.79
C ILE A 12 8.68 1.31 -38.35
N LEU A 13 9.82 2.01 -38.36
CA LEU A 13 9.90 3.40 -38.82
C LEU A 13 10.65 3.47 -40.15
N ASN A 14 10.15 4.30 -41.06
CA ASN A 14 10.90 4.67 -42.25
C ASN A 14 11.91 5.81 -41.95
N ARG A 15 12.73 6.17 -42.93
CA ARG A 15 13.82 7.16 -42.74
C ARG A 15 13.32 8.56 -42.39
N GLU A 16 12.13 8.93 -42.84
CA GLU A 16 11.49 10.23 -42.56
C GLU A 16 10.85 10.26 -41.16
N GLN A 17 10.39 9.10 -40.68
CA GLN A 17 9.78 8.93 -39.37
C GLN A 17 10.80 8.74 -38.25
N ALA A 18 12.03 8.32 -38.54
CA ALA A 18 13.10 8.08 -37.58
C ALA A 18 13.73 9.38 -37.02
N THR A 19 12.90 10.37 -36.69
CA THR A 19 13.32 11.60 -36.01
C THR A 19 13.42 11.37 -34.50
N VAL A 20 14.20 12.22 -33.83
CA VAL A 20 14.33 12.17 -32.35
C VAL A 20 12.97 12.34 -31.69
N ASP A 21 12.13 13.25 -32.17
CA ASP A 21 10.82 13.54 -31.59
C ASP A 21 9.87 12.33 -31.69
N HIS A 22 9.80 11.68 -32.85
CA HIS A 22 8.97 10.49 -33.02
C HIS A 22 9.47 9.32 -32.18
N LEU A 23 10.79 9.09 -32.14
CA LEU A 23 11.39 8.06 -31.29
C LEU A 23 11.11 8.33 -29.82
N PHE A 24 11.25 9.58 -29.38
CA PHE A 24 10.98 9.98 -28.00
C PHE A 24 9.51 9.77 -27.63
N ALA A 25 8.57 10.18 -28.49
CA ALA A 25 7.13 9.96 -28.28
C ALA A 25 6.78 8.46 -28.18
N LEU A 26 7.39 7.61 -29.04
CA LEU A 26 7.21 6.16 -28.97
C LEU A 26 7.73 5.59 -27.64
N VAL A 27 8.95 5.96 -27.24
CA VAL A 27 9.54 5.51 -25.98
C VAL A 27 8.69 5.96 -24.79
N GLN A 28 8.23 7.21 -24.77
CA GLN A 28 7.36 7.72 -23.71
C GLN A 28 6.04 6.97 -23.62
N SER A 29 5.40 6.71 -24.77
CA SER A 29 4.15 5.96 -24.86
C SER A 29 4.34 4.52 -24.35
N LEU A 30 5.41 3.86 -24.77
CA LEU A 30 5.77 2.51 -24.32
C LEU A 30 6.01 2.47 -22.81
N ILE A 31 6.88 3.33 -22.28
CA ILE A 31 7.16 3.41 -20.84
C ILE A 31 5.86 3.62 -20.05
N THR A 32 5.01 4.53 -20.50
CA THR A 32 3.73 4.83 -19.84
C THR A 32 2.79 3.63 -19.85
N THR A 33 2.70 2.95 -20.99
CA THR A 33 1.80 1.80 -21.17
C THR A 33 2.26 0.60 -20.35
N THR A 34 3.54 0.22 -20.47
CA THR A 34 4.14 -0.87 -19.68
C THR A 34 4.05 -0.58 -18.18
N TRP A 35 4.23 0.68 -17.77
CA TRP A 35 4.09 1.06 -16.37
C TRP A 35 2.65 0.94 -15.87
N LYS A 36 1.66 1.43 -16.62
CA LYS A 36 0.24 1.31 -16.26
C LYS A 36 -0.21 -0.15 -16.12
N GLN A 37 0.40 -1.05 -16.86
CA GLN A 37 0.16 -2.51 -16.78
C GLN A 37 0.82 -3.18 -15.58
N THR A 38 1.64 -2.48 -14.78
CA THR A 38 2.20 -3.05 -13.56
C THR A 38 1.06 -3.43 -12.61
N PRO A 39 0.94 -4.72 -12.22
CA PRO A 39 -0.10 -5.15 -11.30
C PRO A 39 -0.01 -4.42 -9.96
N VAL A 40 -1.14 -4.28 -9.29
CA VAL A 40 -1.23 -3.69 -7.96
C VAL A 40 -1.73 -4.75 -7.01
N TRP A 41 -0.91 -5.11 -6.03
CA TRP A 41 -1.28 -6.04 -4.98
C TRP A 41 -1.49 -5.29 -3.67
N GLY A 42 -2.41 -5.78 -2.85
CA GLY A 42 -2.68 -5.27 -1.53
C GLY A 42 -1.85 -6.01 -0.48
N CYS A 43 -1.21 -5.29 0.43
CA CYS A 43 -0.55 -5.86 1.59
C CYS A 43 -1.21 -5.32 2.86
N ILE A 44 -1.78 -6.21 3.67
CA ILE A 44 -2.27 -5.85 5.00
C ILE A 44 -1.26 -6.33 6.03
N LEU A 45 -0.68 -5.39 6.77
CA LEU A 45 0.24 -5.66 7.86
C LEU A 45 -0.54 -6.16 9.08
N ILE A 46 -0.34 -7.43 9.42
CA ILE A 46 -0.94 -8.12 10.56
C ILE A 46 0.11 -8.29 11.66
N GLY A 47 0.39 -7.20 12.37
CA GLY A 47 1.47 -7.13 13.36
C GLY A 47 1.41 -8.21 14.45
N GLY A 48 2.62 -8.57 14.93
CA GLY A 48 2.89 -9.50 16.02
C GLY A 48 2.71 -8.92 17.42
N LYS A 49 2.55 -9.82 18.40
CA LYS A 49 2.32 -9.65 19.85
C LYS A 49 2.06 -8.21 20.32
N SER A 50 0.79 -7.80 20.27
CA SER A 50 0.27 -6.74 21.14
C SER A 50 0.23 -7.25 22.59
N THR A 51 1.39 -7.34 23.25
CA THR A 51 1.54 -7.79 24.65
C THR A 51 0.77 -6.92 25.65
N ARG A 52 0.39 -5.69 25.28
CA ARG A 52 -0.36 -4.76 26.14
C ARG A 52 -1.88 -4.95 26.14
N MET A 53 -2.43 -5.89 25.36
CA MET A 53 -3.88 -5.99 25.13
C MET A 53 -4.54 -7.28 25.66
N GLY A 54 -3.76 -8.27 26.11
CA GLY A 54 -4.30 -9.57 26.56
C GLY A 54 -5.03 -10.40 25.48
N ARG A 55 -5.39 -9.79 24.34
CA ARG A 55 -5.97 -10.41 23.13
C ARG A 55 -5.34 -9.79 21.86
N PRO A 56 -5.20 -10.56 20.78
CA PRO A 56 -4.68 -10.04 19.52
C PRO A 56 -5.60 -8.96 18.93
N LYS A 57 -5.07 -7.73 18.70
CA LYS A 57 -5.82 -6.55 18.24
C LYS A 57 -6.60 -6.77 16.93
N HIS A 58 -6.08 -7.61 16.03
CA HIS A 58 -6.72 -7.91 14.74
C HIS A 58 -7.98 -8.79 14.88
N LEU A 59 -8.27 -9.34 16.06
CA LEU A 59 -9.50 -10.08 16.35
C LEU A 59 -10.55 -9.25 17.11
N ILE A 60 -10.33 -7.94 17.27
CA ILE A 60 -11.36 -7.05 17.83
C ILE A 60 -12.53 -7.04 16.83
N ARG A 61 -13.67 -7.55 17.28
CA ARG A 61 -14.91 -7.59 16.51
C ARG A 61 -15.64 -6.27 16.64
N GLU A 62 -16.03 -5.70 15.50
CA GLU A 62 -17.01 -4.62 15.41
C GLU A 62 -18.19 -5.14 14.59
N LYS A 63 -19.39 -5.18 15.20
CA LYS A 63 -20.65 -5.56 14.52
C LYS A 63 -20.53 -6.83 13.66
N ASP A 64 -19.93 -7.87 14.24
CA ASP A 64 -19.70 -9.23 13.69
C ASP A 64 -18.50 -9.46 12.76
N LYS A 65 -17.73 -8.43 12.41
CA LYS A 65 -16.49 -8.58 11.62
C LYS A 65 -15.27 -8.07 12.36
N THR A 66 -14.13 -8.73 12.14
CA THR A 66 -12.84 -8.25 12.62
C THR A 66 -12.36 -7.06 11.79
N TRP A 67 -11.50 -6.21 12.36
CA TRP A 67 -10.85 -5.13 11.61
C TRP A 67 -10.07 -5.65 10.41
N LEU A 68 -9.47 -6.84 10.53
CA LEU A 68 -8.78 -7.47 9.41
C LEU A 68 -9.73 -7.83 8.27
N GLU A 69 -10.90 -8.39 8.57
CA GLU A 69 -11.94 -8.65 7.54
C GLU A 69 -12.46 -7.36 6.90
N HIS A 70 -12.57 -6.28 7.67
CA HIS A 70 -12.95 -4.98 7.11
C HIS A 70 -11.87 -4.44 6.16
N ALA A 71 -10.60 -4.48 6.58
CA ALA A 71 -9.47 -4.06 5.76
C ALA A 71 -9.40 -4.84 4.44
N VAL A 72 -9.56 -6.18 4.48
CA VAL A 72 -9.62 -7.02 3.28
C VAL A 72 -10.79 -6.62 2.39
N LYS A 73 -11.99 -6.42 2.95
CA LYS A 73 -13.18 -6.04 2.18
C LYS A 73 -12.99 -4.70 1.46
N THR A 74 -12.32 -3.74 2.09
CA THR A 74 -12.06 -2.42 1.52
C THR A 74 -10.95 -2.45 0.48
N LEU A 75 -9.91 -3.25 0.69
CA LEU A 75 -8.73 -3.31 -0.18
C LEU A 75 -8.95 -4.18 -1.43
N ALA A 76 -9.59 -5.35 -1.29
CA ALA A 76 -9.69 -6.34 -2.36
C ALA A 76 -10.28 -5.81 -3.68
N PRO A 77 -11.30 -4.93 -3.71
CA PRO A 77 -11.82 -4.39 -4.96
C PRO A 77 -10.86 -3.45 -5.71
N LYS A 78 -9.74 -3.05 -5.10
CA LYS A 78 -8.80 -2.05 -5.64
C LYS A 78 -7.49 -2.66 -6.15
N VAL A 79 -7.30 -3.96 -5.97
CA VAL A 79 -6.04 -4.66 -6.22
C VAL A 79 -6.27 -6.02 -6.88
N ASP A 80 -5.28 -6.51 -7.60
CA ASP A 80 -5.34 -7.81 -8.29
C ASP A 80 -5.29 -8.99 -7.32
N GLN A 81 -4.65 -8.80 -6.15
CA GLN A 81 -4.48 -9.83 -5.13
C GLN A 81 -4.26 -9.18 -3.75
N VAL A 82 -4.82 -9.76 -2.69
CA VAL A 82 -4.57 -9.35 -1.31
C VAL A 82 -3.65 -10.36 -0.61
N VAL A 83 -2.66 -9.84 0.12
CA VAL A 83 -1.66 -10.61 0.86
C VAL A 83 -1.62 -10.11 2.31
N LEU A 84 -1.49 -11.03 3.24
CA LEU A 84 -1.28 -10.74 4.65
C LEU A 84 0.21 -10.86 4.97
N SER A 85 0.77 -9.86 5.66
CA SER A 85 2.18 -9.87 6.06
C SER A 85 2.31 -9.80 7.57
N GLY A 86 2.98 -10.79 8.17
CA GLY A 86 3.27 -10.85 9.60
C GLY A 86 2.77 -12.09 10.34
N SER A 87 3.00 -12.07 11.66
CA SER A 87 2.77 -13.21 12.56
C SER A 87 1.43 -13.18 13.31
N GLY A 88 0.55 -12.20 13.05
CA GLY A 88 -0.78 -12.12 13.68
C GLY A 88 -1.67 -13.36 13.43
N GLU A 89 -2.63 -13.61 14.32
CA GLU A 89 -3.70 -14.58 14.07
C GLU A 89 -4.60 -14.05 12.95
N ILE A 90 -5.26 -14.96 12.24
CA ILE A 90 -6.16 -14.62 11.15
C ILE A 90 -7.51 -15.29 11.38
N PRO A 91 -8.63 -14.61 11.13
CA PRO A 91 -9.96 -15.23 11.12
C PRO A 91 -10.01 -16.40 10.13
N ALA A 92 -10.83 -17.41 10.42
CA ALA A 92 -11.02 -18.57 9.56
C ALA A 92 -11.42 -18.17 8.11
N SER A 93 -12.21 -17.11 7.97
CA SER A 93 -12.65 -16.53 6.70
C SER A 93 -11.50 -16.04 5.80
N LEU A 94 -10.31 -15.79 6.35
CA LEU A 94 -9.16 -15.23 5.65
C LEU A 94 -8.00 -16.22 5.48
N THR A 95 -8.18 -17.48 5.89
CA THR A 95 -7.14 -18.53 5.82
C THR A 95 -6.70 -18.88 4.41
N ALA A 96 -7.54 -18.59 3.40
CA ALA A 96 -7.20 -18.79 2.00
C ALA A 96 -6.27 -17.70 1.42
N LEU A 97 -6.12 -16.55 2.10
CA LEU A 97 -5.23 -15.49 1.62
C LEU A 97 -3.76 -15.88 1.82
N PRO A 98 -2.86 -15.57 0.87
CA PRO A 98 -1.43 -15.75 1.06
C PRO A 98 -0.95 -15.00 2.30
N ARG A 99 -0.19 -15.69 3.13
CA ARG A 99 0.39 -15.13 4.35
C ARG A 99 1.91 -15.25 4.30
N ILE A 100 2.58 -14.11 4.36
CA ILE A 100 4.04 -14.02 4.29
C ILE A 100 4.58 -13.66 5.68
N PRO A 101 5.51 -14.44 6.24
CA PRO A 101 6.15 -14.10 7.51
C PRO A 101 7.07 -12.88 7.35
N ASP A 102 7.35 -12.21 8.47
CA ASP A 102 8.28 -11.08 8.49
C ASP A 102 9.71 -11.50 8.09
N ALA A 103 10.43 -10.57 7.49
CA ALA A 103 11.75 -10.78 6.96
C ALA A 103 12.73 -11.09 8.11
N PRO A 104 13.49 -12.19 8.04
CA PRO A 104 14.44 -12.54 9.08
C PRO A 104 15.44 -11.42 9.34
N GLY A 105 15.75 -11.16 10.62
CA GLY A 105 16.69 -10.12 11.03
C GLY A 105 16.16 -8.69 10.95
N LEU A 106 14.89 -8.49 10.54
CA LEU A 106 14.23 -7.19 10.53
C LEU A 106 13.03 -7.19 11.49
N ALA A 107 12.64 -6.01 11.95
CA ALA A 107 11.50 -5.83 12.83
C ALA A 107 10.59 -4.70 12.36
N GLY A 108 9.36 -4.71 12.87
CA GLY A 108 8.36 -3.68 12.60
C GLY A 108 7.84 -3.68 11.16
N PRO A 109 7.10 -2.64 10.76
CA PRO A 109 6.43 -2.59 9.46
C PRO A 109 7.37 -2.71 8.25
N LEU A 110 8.62 -2.25 8.37
CA LEU A 110 9.62 -2.38 7.31
C LEU A 110 9.89 -3.86 6.97
N ALA A 111 9.93 -4.73 7.99
CA ALA A 111 10.09 -6.17 7.78
C ALA A 111 8.93 -6.73 6.96
N GLY A 112 7.69 -6.37 7.30
CA GLY A 112 6.50 -6.83 6.59
C GLY A 112 6.45 -6.37 5.12
N ILE A 113 6.78 -5.09 4.86
CA ILE A 113 6.82 -4.54 3.48
C ILE A 113 7.92 -5.20 2.66
N LEU A 114 9.14 -5.32 3.19
CA LEU A 114 10.24 -5.98 2.48
C LEU A 114 9.94 -7.47 2.23
N SER A 115 9.24 -8.14 3.14
CA SER A 115 8.87 -9.55 2.96
C SER A 115 8.01 -9.76 1.73
N VAL A 116 6.93 -8.98 1.58
CA VAL A 116 6.04 -9.12 0.42
C VAL A 116 6.73 -8.70 -0.88
N MET A 117 7.56 -7.65 -0.86
CA MET A 117 8.33 -7.22 -2.02
C MET A 117 9.44 -8.20 -2.44
N ARG A 118 10.00 -8.95 -1.47
CA ARG A 118 10.96 -10.02 -1.75
C ARG A 118 10.27 -11.25 -2.34
N TRP A 119 9.10 -11.59 -1.79
CA TRP A 119 8.29 -12.74 -2.18
C TRP A 119 7.69 -12.57 -3.59
N GLN A 120 6.98 -11.47 -3.85
CA GLN A 120 6.43 -11.17 -5.16
C GLN A 120 7.10 -9.95 -5.78
N ARG A 121 7.82 -10.22 -6.87
CA ARG A 121 8.61 -9.22 -7.62
C ARG A 121 7.78 -8.72 -8.81
N GLY A 122 8.02 -7.47 -9.20
CA GLY A 122 7.40 -6.89 -10.40
C GLY A 122 5.94 -6.44 -10.23
N VAL A 123 5.42 -6.40 -9.01
CA VAL A 123 4.11 -5.81 -8.69
C VAL A 123 4.28 -4.60 -7.79
N SER A 124 3.44 -3.60 -7.96
CA SER A 124 3.34 -2.49 -7.00
C SER A 124 2.41 -2.87 -5.86
N TRP A 125 2.55 -2.19 -4.72
CA TRP A 125 1.91 -2.54 -3.46
C TRP A 125 1.11 -1.37 -2.94
N LEU A 126 -0.16 -1.61 -2.62
CA LEU A 126 -0.93 -0.77 -1.72
C LEU A 126 -0.82 -1.39 -0.33
N VAL A 127 -0.07 -0.74 0.55
CA VAL A 127 0.20 -1.22 1.91
C VAL A 127 -0.76 -0.54 2.87
N MET A 128 -1.41 -1.31 3.73
CA MET A 128 -2.21 -0.80 4.85
C MET A 128 -1.94 -1.54 6.15
N ALA A 129 -2.08 -0.87 7.31
CA ALA A 129 -2.07 -1.53 8.61
C ALA A 129 -3.49 -1.99 9.00
N CYS A 130 -3.58 -3.07 9.79
CA CYS A 130 -4.88 -3.59 10.24
C CYS A 130 -5.55 -2.76 11.34
N ASP A 131 -4.89 -1.73 11.89
CA ASP A 131 -5.38 -0.86 12.96
C ASP A 131 -5.93 0.49 12.46
N GLN A 132 -6.23 0.58 11.15
CA GLN A 132 -6.87 1.72 10.49
C GLN A 132 -8.31 1.36 10.06
N PRO A 133 -9.27 1.30 11.01
CA PRO A 133 -10.64 0.86 10.71
C PRO A 133 -11.46 1.86 9.89
N ASP A 134 -11.01 3.12 9.79
CA ASP A 134 -11.71 4.20 9.10
C ASP A 134 -11.22 4.40 7.65
N VAL A 135 -10.50 3.42 7.09
CA VAL A 135 -10.04 3.47 5.69
C VAL A 135 -11.22 3.48 4.74
N GLN A 136 -11.25 4.50 3.88
CA GLN A 136 -12.27 4.69 2.87
C GLN A 136 -11.73 4.22 1.51
N PRO A 137 -12.55 3.57 0.65
CA PRO A 137 -12.15 3.19 -0.71
C PRO A 137 -11.56 4.34 -1.53
N GLU A 138 -12.05 5.57 -1.33
CA GLU A 138 -11.63 6.79 -2.01
C GLU A 138 -10.19 7.18 -1.65
N SER A 139 -9.72 6.83 -0.45
CA SER A 139 -8.33 7.03 -0.03
C SER A 139 -7.39 6.10 -0.80
N LEU A 140 -7.84 4.87 -1.08
CA LEU A 140 -7.11 3.92 -1.92
C LEU A 140 -7.07 4.39 -3.37
N ASP A 141 -8.21 4.86 -3.90
CA ASP A 141 -8.27 5.43 -5.26
C ASP A 141 -7.36 6.64 -5.42
N TRP A 142 -7.34 7.53 -4.42
CA TRP A 142 -6.47 8.69 -4.41
C TRP A 142 -4.99 8.31 -4.47
N LEU A 143 -4.55 7.30 -3.71
CA LEU A 143 -3.18 6.75 -3.77
C LEU A 143 -2.88 6.17 -5.16
N LEU A 144 -3.79 5.36 -5.70
CA LEU A 144 -3.61 4.71 -7.01
C LEU A 144 -3.57 5.72 -8.16
N ALA A 145 -4.28 6.84 -8.06
CA ALA A 145 -4.27 7.91 -9.04
C ALA A 145 -2.91 8.63 -9.14
N GLN A 146 -2.03 8.50 -8.14
CA GLN A 146 -0.69 9.11 -8.15
C GLN A 146 0.36 8.30 -8.92
N ARG A 147 -0.01 7.10 -9.40
CA ARG A 147 0.89 6.20 -10.13
C ARG A 147 1.23 6.78 -11.50
N GLN A 148 2.51 7.04 -11.74
CA GLN A 148 3.02 7.50 -13.02
C GLN A 148 4.50 7.10 -13.18
N PRO A 149 5.04 7.04 -14.42
CA PRO A 149 6.44 6.72 -14.64
C PRO A 149 7.39 7.55 -13.78
N GLY A 150 8.37 6.90 -13.17
CA GLY A 150 9.37 7.55 -12.32
C GLY A 150 8.99 7.66 -10.84
N ILE A 151 7.72 7.48 -10.47
CA ILE A 151 7.29 7.50 -9.07
C ILE A 151 7.43 6.11 -8.46
N ARG A 152 8.15 6.00 -7.36
CA ARG A 152 8.49 4.74 -6.68
C ARG A 152 7.72 4.54 -5.40
N ALA A 153 7.26 5.60 -4.75
CA ALA A 153 6.36 5.51 -3.62
C ALA A 153 5.56 6.80 -3.47
N VAL A 154 4.40 6.68 -2.85
CA VAL A 154 3.53 7.81 -2.48
C VAL A 154 3.23 7.67 -0.99
N LEU A 155 3.81 8.56 -0.20
CA LEU A 155 3.70 8.60 1.25
C LEU A 155 2.84 9.80 1.65
N PRO A 156 1.65 9.60 2.21
CA PRO A 156 0.79 10.71 2.58
C PRO A 156 1.44 11.56 3.68
N ASP A 157 1.33 12.88 3.54
CA ASP A 157 1.70 13.88 4.53
C ASP A 157 0.43 14.65 4.90
N LEU A 158 -0.22 14.28 6.00
CA LEU A 158 -1.56 14.79 6.32
C LEU A 158 -1.55 16.31 6.57
N LEU A 159 -0.53 16.79 7.27
CA LEU A 159 -0.45 18.18 7.74
C LEU A 159 0.48 19.04 6.87
N GLY A 160 1.27 18.43 5.99
CA GLY A 160 2.28 19.13 5.19
C GLY A 160 3.49 19.55 6.02
N ASP A 161 3.68 18.95 7.20
CA ASP A 161 4.77 19.25 8.14
C ASP A 161 5.94 18.26 8.01
N GLY A 162 5.87 17.35 7.04
CA GLY A 162 6.85 16.30 6.83
C GLY A 162 6.59 15.03 7.64
N HIS A 163 5.51 14.96 8.44
CA HIS A 163 5.12 13.73 9.11
C HIS A 163 4.41 12.78 8.15
N LEU A 164 5.16 11.78 7.68
CA LEU A 164 4.69 10.84 6.67
C LEU A 164 3.97 9.65 7.26
N GLU A 165 2.96 9.17 6.53
CA GLU A 165 2.18 7.98 6.85
C GLU A 165 2.55 6.77 5.97
N PRO A 166 3.56 5.96 6.35
CA PRO A 166 4.04 4.88 5.50
C PRO A 166 3.13 3.64 5.49
N LEU A 167 2.14 3.58 6.38
CA LEU A 167 1.33 2.38 6.62
C LEU A 167 -0.09 2.47 6.05
N LEU A 168 -0.37 3.49 5.25
CA LEU A 168 -1.46 3.53 4.27
C LEU A 168 -0.94 4.29 3.06
N ALA A 169 -0.22 3.58 2.21
CA ALA A 169 0.65 4.16 1.18
C ALA A 169 0.80 3.23 -0.03
N TRP A 170 1.25 3.80 -1.14
CA TRP A 170 1.57 3.04 -2.35
C TRP A 170 3.07 2.95 -2.57
N TYR A 171 3.55 1.77 -3.00
CA TYR A 171 4.95 1.48 -3.24
C TYR A 171 5.13 0.68 -4.53
N ASP A 172 5.92 1.17 -5.47
CA ASP A 172 6.32 0.41 -6.64
C ASP A 172 7.38 -0.66 -6.30
N PHE A 173 7.42 -1.77 -7.04
CA PHE A 173 8.47 -2.79 -6.85
C PHE A 173 9.90 -2.22 -6.96
N ARG A 174 10.10 -1.15 -7.73
CA ARG A 174 11.40 -0.49 -7.92
C ARG A 174 11.83 0.33 -6.71
N CYS A 175 10.97 0.52 -5.70
CA CYS A 175 11.38 1.13 -4.44
C CYS A 175 12.05 0.12 -3.49
N ARG A 176 11.92 -1.18 -3.74
CA ARG A 176 12.52 -2.23 -2.90
C ARG A 176 14.01 -1.98 -2.60
N PRO A 177 14.90 -1.68 -3.57
CA PRO A 177 16.31 -1.40 -3.26
C PRO A 177 16.51 -0.23 -2.29
N GLN A 178 15.65 0.80 -2.33
CA GLN A 178 15.72 1.94 -1.41
C GLN A 178 15.35 1.51 0.01
N LEU A 179 14.31 0.68 0.15
CA LEU A 179 13.91 0.08 1.43
C LEU A 179 14.97 -0.89 1.97
N GLU A 180 15.62 -1.66 1.11
CA GLU A 180 16.74 -2.55 1.47
C GLU A 180 17.94 -1.77 2.02
N THR A 181 18.30 -0.64 1.39
CA THR A 181 19.36 0.25 1.89
C THR A 181 19.02 0.82 3.27
N ILE A 182 17.76 1.25 3.47
CA ILE A 182 17.29 1.72 4.79
C ILE A 182 17.45 0.60 5.82
N ALA A 183 16.99 -0.62 5.52
CA ALA A 183 17.11 -1.76 6.42
C ALA A 183 18.58 -2.13 6.73
N ALA A 184 19.46 -2.12 5.72
CA ALA A 184 20.87 -2.42 5.87
C ALA A 184 21.63 -1.39 6.74
N SER A 185 21.13 -0.15 6.84
CA SER A 185 21.69 0.86 7.75
C SER A 185 21.36 0.62 9.23
N GLY A 186 20.56 -0.41 9.55
CA GLY A 186 20.02 -0.67 10.88
C GLY A 186 18.80 0.19 11.25
N SER A 187 18.35 1.07 10.34
CA SER A 187 17.16 1.89 10.52
C SER A 187 15.88 1.10 10.20
N LEU A 188 14.85 1.29 11.04
CA LEU A 188 13.50 0.76 10.80
C LEU A 188 12.51 1.87 10.34
N ARG A 189 13.01 3.09 10.09
CA ARG A 189 12.19 4.26 9.81
C ARG A 189 11.89 4.36 8.31
N ILE A 190 10.74 3.84 7.90
CA ILE A 190 10.27 3.93 6.50
C ILE A 190 10.15 5.39 6.04
N SER A 191 9.90 6.33 6.94
CA SER A 191 9.85 7.77 6.60
C SER A 191 11.16 8.29 5.99
N GLN A 192 12.31 7.64 6.20
CA GLN A 192 13.56 8.00 5.51
C GLN A 192 13.48 7.84 3.99
N LEU A 193 12.51 7.06 3.50
CA LEU A 193 12.21 6.93 2.08
C LEU A 193 11.84 8.29 1.45
N ALA A 194 11.37 9.27 2.23
CA ALA A 194 11.05 10.63 1.76
C ALA A 194 12.17 11.29 0.95
N HIS A 195 13.43 10.99 1.30
CA HIS A 195 14.60 11.61 0.70
C HIS A 195 15.11 10.87 -0.55
N GLN A 196 14.40 9.81 -0.95
CA GLN A 196 14.84 8.94 -2.03
C GLN A 196 14.19 9.34 -3.37
N ILE A 197 14.93 9.14 -4.47
CA ILE A 197 14.49 9.50 -5.82
C ILE A 197 13.16 8.82 -6.16
N GLY A 198 12.22 9.59 -6.69
CA GLY A 198 10.91 9.11 -7.13
C GLY A 198 9.89 8.93 -6.01
N VAL A 199 10.20 9.33 -4.78
CA VAL A 199 9.25 9.26 -3.67
C VAL A 199 8.48 10.57 -3.60
N ARG A 200 7.16 10.49 -3.63
CA ARG A 200 6.27 11.64 -3.47
C ARG A 200 5.68 11.62 -2.08
N HIS A 201 5.75 12.76 -1.42
CA HIS A 201 4.95 13.08 -0.25
C HIS A 201 3.88 14.09 -0.62
N LEU A 202 2.61 13.74 -0.41
CA LEU A 202 1.47 14.53 -0.87
C LEU A 202 0.44 14.61 0.22
N GLN A 203 -0.22 15.75 0.30
CA GLN A 203 -1.35 15.93 1.20
C GLN A 203 -2.60 15.27 0.58
N PRO A 204 -3.20 14.27 1.23
CA PRO A 204 -4.51 13.79 0.82
C PRO A 204 -5.54 14.90 1.12
N PRO A 205 -6.65 14.98 0.36
CA PRO A 205 -7.66 15.97 0.65
C PRO A 205 -8.29 15.71 2.03
N GLU A 206 -8.57 16.79 2.77
CA GLU A 206 -8.95 16.76 4.19
C GLU A 206 -10.08 15.77 4.52
N ARG A 207 -11.09 15.66 3.65
CA ARG A 207 -12.22 14.71 3.81
C ARG A 207 -11.78 13.24 3.98
N LEU A 208 -10.59 12.88 3.50
CA LEU A 208 -10.04 11.52 3.55
C LEU A 208 -9.10 11.30 4.74
N HIS A 209 -8.72 12.33 5.49
CA HIS A 209 -7.73 12.24 6.58
C HIS A 209 -8.08 11.18 7.63
N SER A 210 -9.39 10.95 7.86
CA SER A 210 -9.86 9.90 8.76
C SER A 210 -9.33 8.50 8.43
N SER A 211 -9.01 8.22 7.16
CA SER A 211 -8.45 6.92 6.74
C SER A 211 -7.07 6.62 7.32
N TRP A 212 -6.29 7.65 7.67
CA TRP A 212 -4.95 7.47 8.25
C TRP A 212 -4.95 7.44 9.78
N ARG A 213 -6.13 7.42 10.43
CA ARG A 213 -6.23 7.37 11.88
C ARG A 213 -5.99 5.94 12.40
N ASN A 214 -4.92 5.75 13.16
CA ASN A 214 -4.65 4.50 13.86
C ASN A 214 -5.46 4.40 15.17
N VAL A 215 -6.09 3.26 15.43
CA VAL A 215 -6.84 2.98 16.67
C VAL A 215 -6.06 1.99 17.52
N ASN A 216 -5.52 2.48 18.64
CA ASN A 216 -4.54 1.73 19.43
C ASN A 216 -5.09 1.08 20.71
N THR A 217 -6.30 1.40 21.17
CA THR A 217 -6.90 0.87 22.41
C THR A 217 -8.41 0.56 22.31
N PRO A 218 -8.94 -0.42 23.07
CA PRO A 218 -10.37 -0.78 23.08
C PRO A 218 -11.27 0.36 23.58
N ASP A 219 -10.78 1.22 24.48
CA ASP A 219 -11.55 2.36 24.99
C ASP A 219 -11.90 3.38 23.89
N GLN A 220 -11.12 3.43 22.81
CA GLN A 220 -11.43 4.22 21.62
C GLN A 220 -12.55 3.59 20.77
N VAL A 221 -12.72 2.26 20.84
CA VAL A 221 -13.80 1.51 20.17
C VAL A 221 -15.13 1.73 20.88
N THR A 222 -15.15 1.71 22.21
CA THR A 222 -16.37 1.93 23.02
C THR A 222 -16.95 3.34 22.85
N ARG A 223 -16.10 4.34 22.53
CA ARG A 223 -16.55 5.71 22.20
C ARG A 223 -17.26 5.82 20.84
N LYS A 224 -16.95 4.94 19.86
CA LYS A 224 -17.68 4.89 18.57
C LYS A 224 -19.10 4.36 18.74
N ASN A 225 -19.31 3.33 19.57
CA ASN A 225 -20.65 2.78 19.83
C ASN A 225 -21.59 3.82 20.48
N LYS A 226 -21.08 4.71 21.35
CA LYS A 226 -21.91 5.77 21.98
C LYS A 226 -22.30 6.91 21.02
N ARG A 227 -21.48 7.24 20.01
CA ARG A 227 -21.83 8.25 18.99
C ARG A 227 -22.78 7.70 17.91
N ALA A 228 -22.71 6.42 17.58
CA ALA A 228 -23.66 5.77 16.68
C ALA A 228 -25.05 5.60 17.33
N CYS A 229 -25.12 5.24 18.62
CA CYS A 229 -26.39 5.20 19.36
C CYS A 229 -27.06 6.57 19.47
N ARG A 230 -26.29 7.64 19.76
CA ARG A 230 -26.86 9.00 19.85
C ARG A 230 -27.41 9.57 18.54
N LYS A 231 -27.02 9.04 17.37
CA LYS A 231 -27.61 9.42 16.08
C LYS A 231 -28.87 8.63 15.72
N LEU A 232 -29.18 7.55 16.44
CA LEU A 232 -30.40 6.75 16.27
C LEU A 232 -31.48 7.10 17.30
N GLU A 233 -31.19 7.98 18.26
CA GLU A 233 -32.11 8.45 19.32
C GLU A 233 -32.44 9.95 19.21
N SER A 234 -32.49 10.50 17.99
CA SER A 234 -33.13 11.82 17.76
C SER A 234 -34.52 11.58 17.17
N PRO A 235 -35.62 11.82 17.91
CA PRO A 235 -36.98 11.79 17.36
C PRO A 235 -37.25 13.03 16.49
N CYS A 236 -38.28 12.94 15.64
CA CYS A 236 -38.86 13.97 14.77
C CYS A 236 -38.70 15.43 15.23
#